data_AF-A0A316R1J2-F1
#
_entry.id   AF-A0A316R1J2-F1
#
_cell.length_a   1.000
_cell.length_b   1.000
_cell.length_c   1.000
_cell.angle_alpha   90.00
_cell.angle_beta   90.00
_cell.angle_gamma   90.00
#
_symmetry.space_group_name_H-M   'P 1'
#
loop_
_entity.id
_entity.type
_entity.pdbx_description
1 polymer ?
#
loop_
_entity_poly.entity_id
_entity_poly.type
_entity_poly.pdbx_seq_one_letter_code
_entity_poly.pdbx_strand_id
1 'polypeptide(L)'
;MDSPHALVRQAVCQMFAGLARLQPALVCTRTTAADVSVPLAWHTDMLPAAALSRALATDPQVLGQPLIQRAFLQHGHACFFLTPQAYGAMMKHILANTLAPDLPDPGRDPVDHAIARCLMLARKPGKGCPPDRALQAALWLAMGIPEAEGPRREALRRSGAQAFLSLFPGRTPAQRLSLADSLGELAACMARLLAYQDPV
;
A
#
# COMPACT_ATOMS: atom_id res chain seq x y z
N MET A 1 -2.41 15.65 3.40
CA MET A 1 -3.12 14.35 3.44
C MET A 1 -2.26 13.40 4.25
N ASP A 2 -2.81 12.75 5.28
CA ASP A 2 -2.06 11.71 6.01
C ASP A 2 -1.79 10.54 5.09
N SER A 3 -0.52 10.11 5.02
CA SER A 3 -0.12 9.00 4.14
C SER A 3 -0.79 7.69 4.60
N PRO A 4 -1.18 6.80 3.67
CA PRO A 4 -1.76 5.51 4.04
C PRO A 4 -0.82 4.68 4.94
N HIS A 5 0.49 4.76 4.70
CA HIS A 5 1.48 4.15 5.60
C HIS A 5 1.38 4.69 7.02
N ALA A 6 1.34 6.02 7.22
CA ALA A 6 1.24 6.61 8.55
C ALA A 6 -0.04 6.18 9.28
N LEU A 7 -1.19 6.20 8.58
CA LEU A 7 -2.48 5.74 9.11
C LEU A 7 -2.41 4.28 9.58
N VAL A 8 -1.82 3.39 8.77
CA VAL A 8 -1.65 1.98 9.12
C VAL A 8 -0.69 1.79 10.28
N ARG A 9 0.43 2.51 10.34
CA ARG A 9 1.36 2.44 11.48
C ARG A 9 0.67 2.83 12.78
N GLN A 10 -0.12 3.90 12.75
CA GLN A 10 -0.90 4.36 13.89
C GLN A 10 -1.91 3.30 14.35
N ALA A 11 -2.71 2.76 13.41
CA ALA A 11 -3.70 1.73 13.72
C ALA A 11 -3.06 0.46 14.31
N VAL A 12 -1.91 0.02 13.76
CA VAL A 12 -1.17 -1.13 14.30
C VAL A 12 -0.65 -0.85 15.71
N CYS A 13 -0.09 0.34 15.96
CA CYS A 13 0.34 0.71 17.32
C CYS A 13 -0.84 0.74 18.32
N GLN A 14 -1.99 1.29 17.91
CA GLN A 14 -3.20 1.36 18.74
C GLN A 14 -3.73 -0.03 19.09
N MET A 15 -3.71 -0.97 18.14
CA MET A 15 -4.10 -2.36 18.36
C MET A 15 -3.27 -3.05 19.48
N PHE A 16 -2.02 -2.62 19.68
CA PHE A 16 -1.13 -3.13 20.72
C PHE A 16 -1.06 -2.26 21.98
N ALA A 17 -1.92 -1.24 22.10
CA ALA A 17 -1.92 -0.37 23.27
C ALA A 17 -2.13 -1.19 24.57
N GLY A 18 -1.23 -1.01 25.53
CA GLY A 18 -1.23 -1.77 26.79
C GLY A 18 -0.72 -3.22 26.68
N LEU A 19 -0.41 -3.71 25.47
CA LEU A 19 0.14 -5.06 25.23
C LEU A 19 1.62 -5.04 24.86
N ALA A 20 2.06 -3.98 24.16
CA ALA A 20 3.44 -3.81 23.75
C ALA A 20 3.83 -2.32 23.68
N ARG A 21 5.11 -2.02 23.93
CA ARG A 21 5.72 -0.69 23.82
C ARG A 21 6.13 -0.44 22.36
N LEU A 22 5.15 -0.30 21.48
CA LEU A 22 5.36 -0.02 20.05
C LEU A 22 5.14 1.47 19.74
N GLN A 23 5.98 2.01 18.86
CA GLN A 23 5.86 3.34 18.29
C GLN A 23 5.76 3.24 16.78
N PRO A 24 5.15 4.21 16.07
CA PRO A 24 5.01 4.15 14.61
C PRO A 24 6.33 3.88 13.89
N ALA A 25 7.44 4.48 14.32
CA ALA A 25 8.76 4.27 13.70
C ALA A 25 9.24 2.80 13.70
N LEU A 26 8.73 1.95 14.60
CA LEU A 26 9.05 0.52 14.69
C LEU A 26 8.20 -0.34 13.73
N VAL A 27 7.15 0.23 13.14
CA VAL A 27 6.26 -0.46 12.22
C VAL A 27 6.83 -0.41 10.81
N CYS A 28 7.32 -1.55 10.34
CA CYS A 28 7.86 -1.69 8.99
C CYS A 28 6.74 -1.90 7.98
N THR A 29 6.62 -1.00 7.01
CA THR A 29 5.65 -1.09 5.90
C THR A 29 6.28 -1.55 4.59
N ARG A 30 7.53 -2.05 4.64
CA ARG A 30 8.33 -2.45 3.46
C ARG A 30 8.95 -3.84 3.63
N THR A 31 8.29 -4.70 4.39
CA THR A 31 8.73 -6.09 4.57
C THR A 31 8.41 -6.92 3.33
N THR A 32 9.21 -7.94 3.04
CA THR A 32 8.99 -8.84 1.89
C THR A 32 7.99 -9.96 2.20
N ALA A 33 7.78 -10.26 3.48
CA ALA A 33 6.94 -11.38 3.92
C ALA A 33 5.47 -11.01 4.11
N ALA A 34 5.14 -9.73 4.21
CA ALA A 34 3.83 -9.21 4.59
C ALA A 34 3.65 -7.75 4.11
N ASP A 35 2.48 -7.16 4.32
CA ASP A 35 2.27 -5.74 4.04
C ASP A 35 2.89 -4.88 5.16
N VAL A 36 2.77 -5.37 6.40
CA VAL A 36 3.31 -4.70 7.60
C VAL A 36 3.98 -5.72 8.52
N SER A 37 5.04 -5.32 9.21
CA SER A 37 5.58 -6.07 10.35
C SER A 37 5.96 -5.17 11.52
N VAL A 38 5.89 -5.73 12.74
CA VAL A 38 6.34 -5.09 13.97
C VAL A 38 7.24 -6.04 14.76
N PRO A 39 8.31 -5.55 15.42
CA PRO A 39 9.23 -6.37 16.19
C PRO A 39 8.61 -6.78 17.55
N LEU A 40 7.53 -7.54 17.55
CA LEU A 40 6.71 -7.76 18.75
C LEU A 40 7.50 -8.37 19.93
N ALA A 41 8.35 -9.37 19.68
CA ALA A 41 9.02 -10.15 20.73
C ALA A 41 9.95 -9.33 21.65
N TRP A 42 10.47 -8.20 21.17
CA TRP A 42 11.35 -7.34 21.95
C TRP A 42 10.60 -6.20 22.67
N HIS A 43 9.30 -6.07 22.41
CA HIS A 43 8.51 -4.92 22.84
C HIS A 43 7.30 -5.29 23.72
N THR A 44 7.11 -6.58 24.03
CA THR A 44 6.07 -7.04 24.95
C THR A 44 6.69 -7.82 26.10
N ASP A 45 6.11 -7.70 27.29
CA ASP A 45 6.45 -8.54 28.46
C ASP A 45 5.62 -9.83 28.48
N MET A 46 4.73 -10.01 27.51
CA MET A 46 3.90 -11.21 27.34
C MET A 46 4.54 -12.21 26.36
N LEU A 47 4.03 -13.43 26.33
CA LEU A 47 4.31 -14.33 25.21
C LEU A 47 3.78 -13.68 23.90
N PRO A 48 4.61 -13.56 22.83
CA PRO A 48 4.21 -12.86 21.61
C PRO A 48 2.91 -13.36 20.98
N ALA A 49 2.64 -14.67 21.05
CA ALA A 49 1.40 -15.25 20.55
C ALA A 49 0.16 -14.76 21.32
N ALA A 50 0.28 -14.61 22.65
CA ALA A 50 -0.80 -14.10 23.48
C ALA A 50 -1.03 -12.60 23.26
N ALA A 51 0.05 -11.81 23.14
CA ALA A 51 -0.05 -10.40 22.79
C ALA A 51 -0.71 -10.20 21.41
N LEU A 52 -0.28 -10.97 20.40
CA LEU A 52 -0.88 -10.92 19.06
C LEU A 52 -2.36 -11.30 19.07
N SER A 53 -2.73 -12.40 19.76
CA SER A 53 -4.13 -12.84 19.84
C SER A 53 -5.02 -11.78 20.49
N ARG A 54 -4.58 -11.14 21.58
CA ARG A 54 -5.33 -10.05 22.24
C ARG A 54 -5.42 -8.80 21.37
N ALA A 55 -4.34 -8.45 20.68
CA ALA A 55 -4.32 -7.31 19.77
C ALA A 55 -5.36 -7.49 18.65
N LEU A 56 -5.41 -8.66 18.01
CA LEU A 56 -6.37 -8.95 16.94
C LEU A 56 -7.84 -8.91 17.40
N ALA A 57 -8.11 -9.20 18.67
CA ALA A 57 -9.46 -9.13 19.24
C ALA A 57 -10.01 -7.70 19.35
N THR A 58 -9.17 -6.67 19.17
CA THR A 58 -9.60 -5.26 19.14
C THR A 58 -10.24 -4.84 17.82
N ASP A 59 -10.26 -5.73 16.82
CA ASP A 59 -10.76 -5.48 15.46
C ASP A 59 -10.18 -4.19 14.85
N PRO A 60 -8.86 -4.13 14.62
CA PRO A 60 -8.18 -2.91 14.17
C PRO A 60 -8.77 -2.39 12.85
N GLN A 61 -8.98 -1.07 12.76
CA GLN A 61 -9.56 -0.42 11.60
C GLN A 61 -8.60 0.61 10.99
N VAL A 62 -8.74 0.87 9.69
CA VAL A 62 -8.17 2.04 9.02
C VAL A 62 -9.24 2.67 8.15
N LEU A 63 -9.43 4.00 8.29
CA LEU A 63 -10.46 4.73 7.55
C LEU A 63 -11.86 4.09 7.66
N GLY A 64 -12.18 3.55 8.84
CA GLY A 64 -13.46 2.88 9.13
C GLY A 64 -13.65 1.52 8.46
N GLN A 65 -12.59 0.87 7.97
CA GLN A 65 -12.62 -0.47 7.40
C GLN A 65 -11.68 -1.44 8.14
N PRO A 66 -12.01 -2.75 8.22
CA PRO A 66 -11.17 -3.72 8.91
C PRO A 66 -9.78 -3.77 8.31
N LEU A 67 -8.75 -3.64 9.14
CA LEU A 67 -7.37 -3.47 8.69
C LEU A 67 -6.72 -4.81 8.31
N ILE A 68 -6.88 -5.83 9.16
CA ILE A 68 -6.05 -7.05 9.10
C ILE A 68 -6.84 -8.22 8.52
N GLN A 69 -6.35 -8.79 7.42
CA GLN A 69 -6.88 -10.03 6.84
C GLN A 69 -6.25 -11.26 7.48
N ARG A 70 -4.94 -11.22 7.69
CA ARG A 70 -4.18 -12.35 8.23
C ARG A 70 -3.00 -11.83 9.03
N ALA A 71 -2.71 -12.49 10.14
CA ALA A 71 -1.54 -12.22 10.95
C ALA A 71 -0.78 -13.51 11.25
N PHE A 72 0.53 -13.41 11.42
CA PHE A 72 1.38 -14.52 11.83
C PHE A 72 2.64 -14.01 12.53
N LEU A 73 3.29 -14.88 13.29
CA LEU A 73 4.59 -14.60 13.88
C LEU A 73 5.71 -15.17 13.01
N GLN A 74 6.77 -14.41 12.82
CA GLN A 74 7.96 -14.85 12.10
C GLN A 74 9.20 -14.17 12.65
N HIS A 75 10.19 -14.95 13.10
CA HIS A 75 11.49 -14.46 13.60
C HIS A 75 11.37 -13.32 14.65
N GLY A 76 10.43 -13.43 15.59
CA GLY A 76 10.20 -12.41 16.61
C GLY A 76 9.35 -11.21 16.16
N HIS A 77 8.94 -11.16 14.89
CA HIS A 77 8.00 -10.16 14.39
C HIS A 77 6.57 -10.69 14.37
N ALA A 78 5.60 -9.78 14.56
CA ALA A 78 4.24 -10.00 14.09
C ALA A 78 4.08 -9.37 12.71
N CYS A 79 3.59 -10.16 11.75
CA CYS A 79 3.48 -9.83 10.34
C CYS A 79 2.01 -9.84 9.93
N PHE A 80 1.61 -8.88 9.08
CA PHE A 80 0.21 -8.63 8.76
C PHE A 80 -0.01 -8.46 7.26
N PHE A 81 -1.04 -9.14 6.76
CA PHE A 81 -1.64 -8.86 5.46
C PHE A 81 -2.89 -8.02 5.65
N LEU A 82 -3.01 -6.96 4.87
CA LEU A 82 -4.14 -6.04 4.95
C LEU A 82 -5.35 -6.57 4.18
N THR A 83 -6.54 -6.16 4.59
CA THR A 83 -7.77 -6.55 3.88
C THR A 83 -7.94 -5.81 2.54
N PRO A 84 -8.65 -6.40 1.56
CA PRO A 84 -9.06 -5.68 0.36
C PRO A 84 -9.88 -4.41 0.67
N GLN A 85 -10.68 -4.41 1.74
CA GLN A 85 -11.47 -3.25 2.17
C GLN A 85 -10.57 -2.10 2.62
N ALA A 86 -9.51 -2.39 3.38
CA ALA A 86 -8.51 -1.40 3.77
C ALA A 86 -7.83 -0.79 2.55
N TYR A 87 -7.41 -1.60 1.57
CA TYR A 87 -6.87 -1.09 0.30
C TYR A 87 -7.86 -0.18 -0.42
N GLY A 88 -9.13 -0.59 -0.52
CA GLY A 88 -10.18 0.21 -1.13
C GLY A 88 -10.39 1.55 -0.42
N ALA A 89 -10.40 1.58 0.92
CA ALA A 89 -10.54 2.80 1.69
C ALA A 89 -9.34 3.75 1.52
N MET A 90 -8.12 3.22 1.59
CA MET A 90 -6.90 4.00 1.36
C MET A 90 -6.84 4.56 -0.06
N MET A 91 -7.25 3.80 -1.07
CA MET A 91 -7.36 4.29 -2.44
C MET A 91 -8.37 5.43 -2.56
N LYS A 92 -9.57 5.29 -1.99
CA LYS A 92 -10.59 6.35 -1.99
C LYS A 92 -10.08 7.61 -1.30
N HIS A 93 -9.39 7.46 -0.17
CA HIS A 93 -8.75 8.56 0.54
C HIS A 93 -7.73 9.30 -0.34
N ILE A 94 -6.86 8.58 -1.05
CA ILE A 94 -5.90 9.18 -1.98
C ILE A 94 -6.61 9.87 -3.15
N LEU A 95 -7.56 9.19 -3.79
CA LEU A 95 -8.31 9.74 -4.94
C LEU A 95 -9.06 11.03 -4.58
N ALA A 96 -9.57 11.13 -3.34
CA ALA A 96 -10.27 12.31 -2.84
C ALA A 96 -9.34 13.47 -2.45
N ASN A 97 -8.07 13.19 -2.12
CA ASN A 97 -7.14 14.18 -1.55
C ASN A 97 -5.91 14.46 -2.41
N THR A 98 -5.78 13.83 -3.58
CA THR A 98 -4.67 14.08 -4.52
C THR A 98 -5.23 14.37 -5.91
N LEU A 99 -4.73 15.45 -6.51
CA LEU A 99 -5.10 15.87 -7.86
C LEU A 99 -4.62 14.83 -8.87
N ALA A 100 -5.43 14.63 -9.92
CA ALA A 100 -4.98 13.86 -11.08
C ALA A 100 -3.77 14.58 -11.70
N PRO A 101 -2.69 13.87 -12.05
CA PRO A 101 -1.58 14.49 -12.75
C PRO A 101 -1.93 14.75 -14.22
N ASP A 102 -1.25 15.72 -14.80
CA ASP A 102 -1.23 15.90 -16.25
C ASP A 102 -0.58 14.69 -16.94
N LEU A 103 -0.84 14.54 -18.24
CA LEU A 103 -0.17 13.52 -19.04
C LEU A 103 1.31 13.89 -19.22
N PRO A 104 2.27 13.09 -18.69
CA PRO A 104 3.68 13.38 -18.90
C PRO A 104 4.12 12.99 -20.31
N ASP A 105 5.32 13.44 -20.71
CA ASP A 105 5.98 12.93 -21.92
C ASP A 105 6.52 11.51 -21.66
N PRO A 106 5.91 10.45 -22.23
CA PRO A 106 6.25 9.07 -21.90
C PRO A 106 7.65 8.65 -22.37
N GLY A 107 8.31 9.43 -23.24
CA GLY A 107 9.65 9.14 -23.74
C GLY A 107 10.79 9.59 -22.82
N ARG A 108 10.49 10.35 -21.76
CA ARG A 108 11.49 11.03 -20.95
C ARG A 108 12.11 10.17 -19.85
N ASP A 109 11.30 9.36 -19.16
CA ASP A 109 11.72 8.52 -18.03
C ASP A 109 10.76 7.32 -17.82
N PRO A 110 11.22 6.17 -17.28
CA PRO A 110 10.34 5.02 -17.00
C PRO A 110 9.18 5.30 -16.04
N VAL A 111 9.31 6.26 -15.11
CA VAL A 111 8.20 6.67 -14.24
C VAL A 111 7.13 7.39 -15.05
N ASP A 112 7.52 8.27 -15.98
CA ASP A 112 6.60 8.97 -16.87
C ASP A 112 5.85 7.99 -17.78
N HIS A 113 6.55 6.96 -18.30
CA HIS A 113 5.92 5.86 -19.02
C HIS A 113 4.85 5.13 -18.18
N ALA A 114 5.17 4.82 -16.92
CA ALA A 114 4.22 4.16 -16.02
C ALA A 114 3.01 5.05 -15.69
N ILE A 115 3.21 6.35 -15.49
CA ILE A 115 2.12 7.31 -15.27
C ILE A 115 1.21 7.37 -16.50
N ALA A 116 1.77 7.52 -17.71
CA ALA A 116 0.98 7.53 -18.94
C ALA A 116 0.16 6.24 -19.12
N ARG A 117 0.76 5.08 -18.82
CA ARG A 117 0.08 3.78 -18.82
C ARG A 117 -1.07 3.75 -17.80
N CYS A 118 -0.83 4.26 -16.58
CA CYS A 118 -1.85 4.36 -15.54
C CYS A 118 -3.01 5.26 -15.98
N LEU A 119 -2.74 6.44 -16.53
CA LEU A 119 -3.76 7.38 -17.02
C LEU A 119 -4.59 6.79 -18.17
N MET A 120 -3.98 6.01 -19.06
CA MET A 120 -4.70 5.28 -20.10
C MET A 120 -5.67 4.26 -19.50
N LEU A 121 -5.22 3.47 -18.51
CA LEU A 121 -6.05 2.46 -17.84
C LEU A 121 -7.14 3.07 -16.97
N ALA A 122 -6.88 4.24 -16.37
CA ALA A 122 -7.82 4.98 -15.56
C ALA A 122 -9.10 5.43 -16.30
N ARG A 123 -9.08 5.42 -17.64
CA ARG A 123 -10.27 5.68 -18.48
C ARG A 123 -11.30 4.56 -18.44
N LYS A 124 -10.91 3.37 -17.99
CA LYS A 124 -11.80 2.22 -17.84
C LYS A 124 -12.58 2.31 -16.53
N PRO A 125 -13.78 1.71 -16.43
CA PRO A 125 -14.48 1.63 -15.15
C PRO A 125 -13.62 0.90 -14.11
N GLY A 126 -13.57 1.44 -12.90
CA GLY A 126 -12.94 0.77 -11.75
C GLY A 126 -13.98 0.13 -10.83
N LYS A 127 -13.55 -0.88 -10.08
CA LYS A 127 -14.35 -1.51 -9.01
C LYS A 127 -13.57 -1.52 -7.68
N GLY A 128 -12.70 -0.55 -7.46
CA GLY A 128 -11.72 -0.54 -6.36
C GLY A 128 -10.44 -1.32 -6.67
N CYS A 129 -9.75 -1.74 -5.59
CA CYS A 129 -8.53 -2.55 -5.66
C CYS A 129 -8.89 -4.02 -5.91
N PRO A 130 -8.42 -4.66 -7.00
CA PRO A 130 -8.62 -6.09 -7.19
C PRO A 130 -7.93 -6.90 -6.08
N PRO A 131 -8.49 -8.07 -5.68
CA PRO A 131 -7.90 -8.95 -4.67
C PRO A 131 -6.73 -9.79 -5.24
N ASP A 132 -5.85 -9.16 -6.02
CA ASP A 132 -4.61 -9.73 -6.55
C ASP A 132 -3.43 -9.21 -5.71
N ARG A 133 -2.66 -10.14 -5.14
CA ARG A 133 -1.57 -9.79 -4.21
C ARG A 133 -0.44 -9.01 -4.86
N ALA A 134 -0.15 -9.24 -6.14
CA ALA A 134 0.90 -8.49 -6.84
C ALA A 134 0.45 -7.04 -7.09
N LEU A 135 -0.83 -6.86 -7.44
CA LEU A 135 -1.45 -5.53 -7.55
C LEU A 135 -1.45 -4.78 -6.22
N GLN A 136 -1.88 -5.43 -5.15
CA GLN A 136 -1.90 -4.86 -3.80
C GLN A 136 -0.50 -4.50 -3.32
N ALA A 137 0.51 -5.33 -3.60
CA ALA A 137 1.90 -5.05 -3.25
C ALA A 137 2.46 -3.84 -4.02
N ALA A 138 2.20 -3.75 -5.33
CA ALA A 138 2.62 -2.61 -6.14
C ALA A 138 1.96 -1.30 -5.65
N LEU A 139 0.67 -1.36 -5.33
CA LEU A 139 -0.08 -0.24 -4.77
C LEU A 139 0.45 0.16 -3.38
N TRP A 140 0.67 -0.82 -2.50
CA TRP A 140 1.20 -0.57 -1.16
C TRP A 140 2.56 0.11 -1.21
N LEU A 141 3.46 -0.34 -2.10
CA LEU A 141 4.75 0.30 -2.30
C LEU A 141 4.61 1.78 -2.71
N ALA A 142 3.67 2.09 -3.61
CA ALA A 142 3.41 3.45 -4.05
C ALA A 142 2.74 4.32 -2.97
N MET A 143 1.94 3.72 -2.07
CA MET A 143 1.33 4.43 -0.93
C MET A 143 2.35 4.98 0.07
N GLY A 144 3.61 4.53 0.01
CA GLY A 144 4.72 5.09 0.77
C GLY A 144 5.40 6.30 0.15
N ILE A 145 5.06 6.68 -1.09
CA ILE A 145 5.68 7.83 -1.77
C ILE A 145 5.40 9.16 -1.02
N PRO A 146 4.18 9.45 -0.55
CA PRO A 146 3.87 10.75 0.08
C PRO A 146 4.64 11.06 1.37
N GLU A 147 5.14 10.03 2.07
CA GLU A 147 5.90 10.19 3.32
C GLU A 147 7.42 10.14 3.13
N ALA A 148 7.89 9.87 1.90
CA ALA A 148 9.31 9.82 1.59
C ALA A 148 9.78 11.16 1.04
N GLU A 149 11.07 11.46 1.17
CA GLU A 149 11.68 12.70 0.68
C GLU A 149 12.91 12.43 -0.19
N GLY A 150 13.23 13.40 -1.05
CA GLY A 150 14.47 13.41 -1.85
C GLY A 150 14.76 12.09 -2.59
N PRO A 151 15.99 11.54 -2.49
CA PRO A 151 16.37 10.30 -3.18
C PRO A 151 15.51 9.09 -2.80
N ARG A 152 14.98 9.04 -1.57
CA ARG A 152 14.14 7.94 -1.11
C ARG A 152 12.78 7.95 -1.79
N ARG A 153 12.18 9.13 -1.98
CA ARG A 153 10.92 9.28 -2.74
C ARG A 153 11.12 8.80 -4.16
N GLU A 154 12.18 9.26 -4.81
CA GLU A 154 12.46 8.90 -6.19
C GLU A 154 12.71 7.39 -6.38
N ALA A 155 13.42 6.75 -5.43
CA ALA A 155 13.56 5.30 -5.42
C ALA A 155 12.21 4.58 -5.32
N LEU A 156 11.31 5.03 -4.42
CA LEU A 156 9.96 4.45 -4.30
C LEU A 156 9.11 4.66 -5.56
N ARG A 157 9.20 5.84 -6.19
CA ARG A 157 8.52 6.12 -7.47
C ARG A 157 8.96 5.15 -8.55
N ARG A 158 10.27 4.94 -8.72
CA ARG A 158 10.83 3.99 -9.69
C ARG A 158 10.43 2.55 -9.38
N SER A 159 10.56 2.12 -8.12
CA SER A 159 10.18 0.76 -7.74
C SER A 159 8.67 0.52 -7.89
N GLY A 160 7.82 1.49 -7.56
CA GLY A 160 6.37 1.43 -7.76
C GLY A 160 5.98 1.38 -9.23
N ALA A 161 6.60 2.22 -10.06
CA ALA A 161 6.42 2.22 -11.51
C ALA A 161 6.82 0.87 -12.12
N GLN A 162 8.00 0.36 -11.75
CA GLN A 162 8.48 -0.95 -12.20
C GLN A 162 7.55 -2.08 -11.75
N ALA A 163 7.16 -2.11 -10.48
CA ALA A 163 6.26 -3.13 -9.95
C ALA A 163 4.92 -3.14 -10.71
N PHE A 164 4.37 -1.97 -11.01
CA PHE A 164 3.14 -1.85 -11.79
C PHE A 164 3.30 -2.35 -13.23
N LEU A 165 4.36 -1.94 -13.93
CA LEU A 165 4.61 -2.37 -15.31
C LEU A 165 4.85 -3.88 -15.41
N SER A 166 5.50 -4.47 -14.40
CA SER A 166 5.75 -5.92 -14.31
C SER A 166 4.49 -6.77 -14.09
N LEU A 167 3.31 -6.17 -13.87
CA LEU A 167 2.05 -6.93 -13.73
C LEU A 167 1.55 -7.54 -15.04
N PHE A 168 1.91 -6.96 -16.19
CA PHE A 168 1.40 -7.37 -17.50
C PHE A 168 2.25 -8.43 -18.22
N PRO A 169 3.60 -8.39 -18.16
CA PRO A 169 4.45 -9.44 -18.72
C PRO A 169 4.08 -10.85 -18.21
N GLY A 170 4.30 -11.87 -19.05
CA GLY A 170 3.98 -13.27 -18.71
C GLY A 170 2.49 -13.64 -18.78
N ARG A 171 1.57 -12.67 -18.84
CA ARG A 171 0.13 -12.91 -19.05
C ARG A 171 -0.20 -13.11 -20.54
N THR A 172 -1.21 -13.93 -20.83
CA THR A 172 -1.77 -14.06 -22.19
C THR A 172 -2.50 -12.77 -22.61
N PRO A 173 -2.75 -12.54 -23.92
CA PRO A 173 -3.52 -11.38 -24.36
C PRO A 173 -4.88 -11.22 -23.67
N ALA A 174 -5.63 -12.32 -23.51
CA ALA A 174 -6.93 -12.31 -22.82
C ALA A 174 -6.80 -11.93 -21.34
N GLN A 175 -5.80 -12.46 -20.64
CA GLN A 175 -5.52 -12.11 -19.24
C GLN A 175 -5.11 -10.65 -19.08
N ARG A 176 -4.36 -10.08 -20.04
CA ARG A 176 -3.98 -8.65 -20.02
C ARG A 176 -5.20 -7.75 -20.21
N LEU A 177 -6.11 -8.11 -21.11
CA LEU A 177 -7.35 -7.36 -21.34
C LEU A 177 -8.25 -7.41 -20.10
N SER A 178 -8.50 -8.61 -19.56
CA SER A 178 -9.30 -8.80 -18.35
C SER A 178 -8.70 -8.05 -17.16
N LEU A 179 -7.38 -8.10 -16.99
CA LEU A 179 -6.70 -7.30 -15.98
C LEU A 179 -6.95 -5.82 -16.22
N ALA A 180 -6.66 -5.30 -17.41
CA ALA A 180 -6.83 -3.89 -17.75
C ALA A 180 -8.26 -3.38 -17.46
N ASP A 181 -9.29 -4.18 -17.73
CA ASP A 181 -10.69 -3.84 -17.45
C ASP A 181 -11.03 -3.73 -15.97
N SER A 182 -10.21 -4.29 -15.08
CA SER A 182 -10.38 -4.19 -13.62
C SER A 182 -9.59 -3.05 -12.97
N LEU A 183 -8.71 -2.39 -13.71
CA LEU A 183 -7.69 -1.50 -13.13
C LEU A 183 -8.06 -0.02 -13.07
N GLY A 184 -9.23 0.41 -13.56
CA GLY A 184 -9.57 1.84 -13.69
C GLY A 184 -9.23 2.70 -12.46
N GLU A 185 -9.83 2.37 -11.31
CA GLU A 185 -9.61 3.11 -10.06
C GLU A 185 -8.20 2.92 -9.49
N LEU A 186 -7.64 1.70 -9.56
CA LEU A 186 -6.28 1.42 -9.08
C LEU A 186 -5.25 2.21 -9.88
N ALA A 187 -5.39 2.23 -11.21
CA ALA A 187 -4.52 2.97 -12.10
C ALA A 187 -4.65 4.49 -11.88
N ALA A 188 -5.87 4.99 -11.65
CA ALA A 188 -6.09 6.39 -11.29
C ALA A 188 -5.38 6.77 -9.98
N CYS A 189 -5.38 5.86 -8.99
CA CYS A 189 -4.68 6.03 -7.72
C CYS A 189 -3.15 5.96 -7.90
N MET A 190 -2.67 4.96 -8.64
CA MET A 190 -1.25 4.80 -8.95
C MET A 190 -0.67 6.01 -9.68
N ALA A 191 -1.37 6.54 -10.69
CA ALA A 191 -0.92 7.74 -11.42
C ALA A 191 -0.67 8.91 -10.47
N ARG A 192 -1.61 9.17 -9.54
CA ARG A 192 -1.50 10.23 -8.53
C ARG A 192 -0.33 10.02 -7.58
N LEU A 193 -0.13 8.79 -7.09
CA LEU A 193 0.98 8.46 -6.20
C LEU A 193 2.34 8.57 -6.91
N LEU A 194 2.46 8.06 -8.14
CA LEU A 194 3.69 8.12 -8.93
C LEU A 194 4.03 9.54 -9.37
N ALA A 195 3.04 10.39 -9.57
CA ALA A 195 3.22 11.81 -9.88
C ALA A 195 3.30 12.69 -8.62
N TYR A 196 3.25 12.12 -7.42
CA TYR A 196 3.23 12.89 -6.18
C TYR A 196 4.49 13.74 -6.03
N GLN A 197 4.26 15.03 -5.86
CA GLN A 197 5.25 16.04 -5.49
C GLN A 197 4.75 16.71 -4.21
N ASP A 198 5.65 17.25 -3.39
CA ASP A 198 5.20 18.01 -2.22
C ASP A 198 4.35 19.20 -2.70
N PRO A 199 3.28 19.56 -1.97
CA PRO A 199 2.65 20.85 -2.19
C PRO A 199 3.73 21.92 -2.02
N VAL A 200 3.94 22.73 -3.07
CA VAL A 200 4.76 23.95 -3.01
C VAL A 200 4.07 24.98 -2.13
#